data_AF-A0AAN8FZ44-F1
#
_entry.id   AF-A0AAN8FZ44-F1
#
_cell.length_a   1.000
_cell.length_b   1.000
_cell.length_c   1.000
_cell.angle_alpha   90.00
_cell.angle_beta   90.00
_cell.angle_gamma   90.00
#
_symmetry.space_group_name_H-M   'P 1'
#
loop_
_entity.id
_entity.type
_entity.pdbx_description
1 polymer ?
#
loop_
_entity_poly.entity_id
_entity_poly.type
_entity_poly.pdbx_seq_one_letter_code
_entity_poly.pdbx_strand_id
1 'polypeptide(L)'
;DSKNCSPWQYPTGVPMRPDYTPIPDKFYCILDMDDGYMAFATDQHYLGVAFRNLQGKTLYPIVSAVWGHCEITMKYLGGIEPAPRPLMDICRRAIRVEMGRHRLHRVDELRLPPPLKRFILYRK
;
A
#
# COMPACT_ATOMS: atom_id res chain seq x y z
N ASP A 1 16.72 -30.66 5.08
CA ASP A 1 18.06 -30.47 4.47
C ASP A 1 18.35 -29.04 4.02
N SER A 2 18.45 -28.09 4.96
CA SER A 2 18.96 -26.73 4.71
C SER A 2 20.25 -26.42 5.49
N LYS A 3 20.79 -27.38 6.24
CA LYS A 3 21.89 -27.16 7.19
C LYS A 3 23.27 -27.01 6.53
N ASN A 4 23.39 -27.14 5.21
CA ASN A 4 24.68 -27.20 4.52
C ASN A 4 24.82 -26.32 3.27
N CYS A 5 23.90 -25.36 3.05
CA CYS A 5 24.08 -24.36 2.01
C CYS A 5 24.57 -23.06 2.64
N SER A 6 25.70 -22.55 2.15
CA SER A 6 26.12 -21.16 2.40
C SER A 6 24.95 -20.21 2.05
N PRO A 7 24.66 -19.19 2.88
CA PRO A 7 23.58 -18.25 2.61
C PRO A 7 23.77 -17.62 1.24
N TRP A 8 22.88 -17.97 0.31
CA TRP A 8 23.01 -17.64 -1.09
C TRP A 8 22.65 -16.17 -1.32
N GLN A 9 23.57 -15.20 -1.20
CA GLN A 9 23.23 -13.79 -1.42
C GLN A 9 22.36 -13.57 -2.66
N TYR A 10 21.23 -12.87 -2.48
CA TYR A 10 20.37 -12.45 -3.58
C TYR A 10 21.25 -11.81 -4.66
N PRO A 11 21.06 -12.08 -5.97
CA PRO A 11 21.90 -11.52 -7.01
C PRO A 11 21.79 -9.99 -7.05
N THR A 12 22.61 -9.33 -6.23
CA THR A 12 22.85 -7.88 -6.24
C THR A 12 23.80 -7.49 -7.38
N GLY A 13 24.37 -8.49 -8.07
CA GLY A 13 25.32 -8.33 -9.18
C GLY A 13 24.70 -8.11 -10.56
N VAL A 14 23.38 -8.00 -10.68
CA VAL A 14 22.80 -7.32 -11.85
C VAL A 14 23.22 -5.86 -11.69
N PRO A 15 23.88 -5.21 -12.67
CA PRO A 15 24.18 -3.79 -12.58
C PRO A 15 22.87 -3.11 -12.22
N MET A 16 22.82 -2.50 -11.04
CA MET A 16 21.66 -1.73 -10.58
C MET A 16 21.35 -0.80 -11.72
N ARG A 17 20.24 -1.04 -12.43
CA ARG A 17 19.81 -0.06 -13.42
C ARG A 17 19.66 1.26 -12.64
N PRO A 18 20.00 2.42 -13.22
CA PRO A 18 19.95 3.70 -12.50
C PRO A 18 18.58 4.01 -11.85
N ASP A 19 17.54 3.27 -12.24
CA ASP A 19 16.16 3.22 -11.77
C ASP A 19 15.85 2.17 -10.68
N TYR A 20 16.85 1.47 -10.10
CA TYR A 20 16.62 0.49 -9.04
C TYR A 20 16.22 1.16 -7.72
N THR A 21 14.92 1.21 -7.46
CA THR A 21 14.38 1.57 -6.15
C THR A 21 14.42 0.34 -5.23
N PRO A 22 15.23 0.34 -4.16
CA PRO A 22 15.21 -0.75 -3.19
C PRO A 22 13.81 -0.90 -2.61
N ILE A 23 13.23 -2.09 -2.74
CA ILE A 23 11.91 -2.39 -2.20
C ILE A 23 12.06 -2.56 -0.69
N PRO A 24 11.30 -1.82 0.14
CA PRO A 24 11.36 -1.96 1.59
C PRO A 24 10.77 -3.29 2.04
N ASP A 25 11.13 -3.73 3.24
CA ASP A 25 10.63 -4.97 3.88
C ASP A 25 9.09 -5.03 3.94
N LYS A 26 8.44 -3.86 4.00
CA LYS A 26 6.99 -3.73 3.98
C LYS A 26 6.54 -2.93 2.76
N PHE A 27 5.72 -3.57 1.93
CA PHE A 27 5.00 -2.96 0.83
C PHE A 27 3.54 -3.41 0.82
N TYR A 28 2.74 -2.71 0.04
CA TYR A 28 1.31 -2.95 -0.11
C TYR A 28 1.03 -3.50 -1.50
N CYS A 29 0.23 -4.57 -1.54
CA CYS A 29 -0.41 -5.04 -2.76
C CYS A 29 -1.86 -4.53 -2.77
N ILE A 30 -2.23 -3.81 -3.83
CA ILE A 30 -3.55 -3.22 -4.01
C ILE A 30 -4.19 -3.94 -5.19
N LEU A 31 -5.26 -4.69 -4.92
CA LEU A 31 -6.05 -5.37 -5.94
C LEU A 31 -7.41 -4.68 -6.07
N ASP A 32 -7.67 -4.14 -7.25
CA ASP A 32 -8.94 -3.52 -7.62
C ASP A 32 -9.60 -4.41 -8.68
N MET A 33 -10.63 -5.17 -8.29
CA MET A 33 -11.31 -6.10 -9.19
C MET A 33 -12.41 -5.44 -10.02
N ASP A 34 -12.81 -4.22 -9.67
CA ASP A 34 -13.82 -3.44 -10.40
C ASP A 34 -13.15 -2.79 -11.62
N ASP A 35 -12.03 -2.07 -11.41
CA ASP A 35 -11.19 -1.51 -12.47
C ASP A 35 -10.18 -2.55 -13.03
N GLY A 36 -10.10 -3.71 -12.39
CA GLY A 36 -9.36 -4.90 -12.83
C GLY A 36 -7.87 -4.71 -12.97
N TYR A 37 -7.24 -4.09 -11.98
CA TYR A 37 -5.80 -3.92 -11.92
C TYR A 37 -5.21 -4.39 -10.59
N MET A 38 -3.91 -4.71 -10.63
CA MET A 38 -3.09 -4.91 -9.44
C MET A 38 -1.95 -3.90 -9.45
N ALA A 39 -1.75 -3.24 -8.33
CA ALA A 39 -0.74 -2.20 -8.13
C ALA A 39 0.03 -2.42 -6.84
N PHE A 40 1.17 -1.76 -6.73
CA PHE A 40 2.01 -1.82 -5.54
C PHE A 40 2.23 -0.42 -4.96
N ALA A 41 2.46 -0.36 -3.65
CA ALA A 41 2.78 0.87 -2.94
C ALA A 41 3.70 0.60 -1.75
N THR A 42 4.34 1.64 -1.25
CA THR A 42 5.03 1.67 0.04
C THR A 42 4.32 2.66 0.96
N ASP A 43 4.82 2.86 2.18
CA ASP A 43 4.32 3.92 3.06
C ASP A 43 4.45 5.31 2.44
N GLN A 44 5.47 5.50 1.59
CA GLN A 44 5.83 6.80 1.03
C GLN A 44 5.25 7.01 -0.37
N HIS A 45 5.30 5.98 -1.22
CA HIS A 45 5.05 6.13 -2.65
C HIS A 45 4.06 5.10 -3.19
N TYR A 46 3.18 5.53 -4.08
CA TYR A 46 2.44 4.63 -4.96
C TYR A 46 3.36 4.24 -6.12
N LEU A 47 3.64 2.95 -6.27
CA LEU A 47 4.61 2.44 -7.26
C LEU A 47 3.96 2.21 -8.63
N GLY A 48 2.64 2.28 -8.72
CA GLY A 48 1.91 2.16 -9.98
C GLY A 48 1.28 0.79 -10.22
N VAL A 49 0.58 0.71 -11.35
CA VAL A 49 -0.13 -0.49 -11.81
C VAL A 49 0.86 -1.45 -12.47
N ALA A 50 0.89 -2.69 -12.00
CA ALA A 50 1.72 -3.76 -12.56
C ALA A 50 0.93 -4.67 -13.51
N PHE A 51 -0.36 -4.89 -13.25
CA PHE A 51 -1.22 -5.77 -14.06
C PHE A 51 -2.58 -5.15 -14.31
N ARG A 52 -3.19 -5.46 -15.45
CA ARG A 52 -4.52 -5.02 -15.87
C ARG A 52 -5.33 -6.19 -16.41
N ASN A 53 -6.59 -5.95 -16.74
CA ASN A 53 -7.52 -6.94 -17.32
C ASN A 53 -7.79 -8.12 -16.36
N LEU A 54 -7.93 -7.80 -15.07
CA LEU A 54 -8.19 -8.78 -14.01
C LEU A 54 -9.68 -8.96 -13.70
N GLN A 55 -10.57 -8.12 -14.25
CA GLN A 55 -12.01 -8.20 -13.99
C GLN A 55 -12.58 -9.59 -14.28
N GLY A 56 -13.54 -10.02 -13.46
CA GLY A 56 -14.25 -11.29 -13.63
C GLY A 56 -13.42 -12.54 -13.34
N LYS A 57 -12.15 -12.40 -12.94
CA LYS A 57 -11.29 -13.51 -12.51
C LYS A 57 -11.40 -13.72 -11.00
N THR A 58 -11.18 -14.95 -10.56
CA THR A 58 -10.96 -15.25 -9.14
C THR A 58 -9.45 -15.29 -8.90
N LEU A 59 -8.94 -14.41 -8.04
CA LEU A 59 -7.53 -14.33 -7.69
C LEU A 59 -7.33 -14.61 -6.21
N TYR A 60 -6.16 -15.18 -5.88
CA TYR A 60 -5.77 -15.50 -4.51
C TYR A 60 -4.43 -14.84 -4.20
N PRO A 61 -4.26 -14.26 -3.00
CA PRO A 61 -2.94 -13.81 -2.57
C PRO A 61 -1.96 -14.98 -2.52
N ILE A 62 -0.76 -14.78 -3.04
CA ILE A 62 0.28 -15.80 -3.10
C ILE A 62 1.66 -15.17 -2.88
N VAL A 63 2.55 -15.92 -2.23
CA VAL A 63 3.99 -15.62 -2.20
C VAL A 63 4.73 -16.91 -2.48
N SER A 64 5.79 -16.82 -3.27
CA SER A 64 6.73 -17.91 -3.51
C SER A 64 8.13 -17.45 -3.07
N ALA A 65 8.84 -18.30 -2.32
CA ALA A 65 10.15 -18.00 -1.80
C ALA A 65 11.08 -19.19 -1.96
N VAL A 66 12.34 -18.90 -2.28
CA VAL A 66 13.42 -19.90 -2.43
C VAL A 66 14.49 -19.73 -1.36
N TRP A 67 14.29 -18.82 -0.41
CA TRP A 67 15.27 -18.48 0.60
C TRP A 67 15.04 -19.27 1.89
N GLY A 68 16.06 -20.06 2.28
CA GLY A 68 16.02 -20.83 3.52
C GLY A 68 15.89 -19.92 4.74
N HIS A 69 14.98 -20.27 5.65
CA HIS A 69 14.69 -19.51 6.87
C HIS A 69 14.12 -18.09 6.63
N CYS A 70 13.57 -17.78 5.44
CA CYS A 70 12.81 -16.54 5.29
C CYS A 70 11.43 -16.69 5.95
N GLU A 71 10.97 -15.62 6.59
CA GLU A 71 9.63 -15.52 7.14
C GLU A 71 8.88 -14.40 6.43
N ILE A 72 7.70 -14.71 5.91
CA ILE A 72 6.87 -13.74 5.20
C ILE A 72 5.57 -13.59 5.97
N THR A 73 5.24 -12.36 6.32
CA THR A 73 3.96 -12.03 6.96
C THR A 73 3.06 -11.31 5.96
N MET A 74 1.88 -11.86 5.71
CA MET A 74 0.83 -11.20 4.94
C MET A 74 -0.30 -10.74 5.86
N LYS A 75 -0.65 -9.46 5.79
CA LYS A 75 -1.73 -8.87 6.58
C LYS A 75 -2.80 -8.29 5.67
N TYR A 76 -4.03 -8.79 5.78
CA TYR A 76 -5.18 -8.18 5.13
C TYR A 76 -5.49 -6.84 5.81
N LEU A 77 -5.48 -5.75 5.03
CA LEU A 77 -5.76 -4.40 5.54
C LEU A 77 -7.24 -4.02 5.42
N GLY A 78 -7.99 -4.69 4.54
CA GLY A 78 -9.38 -4.39 4.27
C GLY A 78 -9.70 -4.39 2.78
N GLY A 79 -10.99 -4.28 2.50
CA GLY A 79 -11.56 -4.15 1.17
C GLY A 79 -12.61 -3.05 1.20
N ILE A 80 -12.96 -2.55 0.03
CA ILE A 80 -14.00 -1.53 -0.14
C ILE A 80 -15.10 -2.19 -0.96
N GLU A 81 -16.33 -2.14 -0.48
CA GLU A 81 -17.46 -2.62 -1.28
C GLU A 81 -17.60 -1.78 -2.56
N PRO A 82 -18.04 -2.39 -3.67
CA PRO A 82 -18.29 -1.71 -4.94
C PRO A 82 -19.57 -0.86 -4.85
N ALA A 83 -19.54 0.15 -3.99
CA ALA A 83 -20.63 1.07 -3.74
C ALA A 83 -20.12 2.53 -3.78
N PRO A 84 -20.99 3.49 -4.13
CA PRO A 84 -20.63 4.90 -4.04
C PRO A 84 -20.15 5.26 -2.63
N ARG A 85 -19.00 5.93 -2.53
CA ARG A 85 -18.50 6.37 -1.22
C ARG A 85 -19.45 7.42 -0.63
N PRO A 86 -19.71 7.38 0.69
CA PRO A 86 -20.45 8.43 1.37
C PRO A 86 -19.83 9.80 1.11
N LEU A 87 -20.66 10.84 0.99
CA LEU A 87 -20.21 12.22 0.79
C LEU A 87 -19.14 12.62 1.82
N MET A 88 -19.33 12.20 3.07
CA MET A 88 -18.39 12.45 4.18
C MET A 88 -16.99 11.90 3.90
N ASP A 89 -16.85 10.74 3.26
CA ASP A 89 -15.55 10.16 2.95
C ASP A 89 -14.87 10.88 1.79
N ILE A 90 -15.65 11.29 0.79
CA ILE A 90 -15.16 12.07 -0.36
C ILE A 90 -14.69 13.45 0.12
N CYS A 91 -15.51 14.15 0.91
CA CYS A 91 -15.15 15.45 1.49
C CYS A 91 -13.89 15.35 2.35
N ARG A 92 -13.81 14.33 3.23
CA ARG A 92 -12.61 14.11 4.06
C ARG A 92 -11.38 13.89 3.20
N ARG A 93 -11.48 13.05 2.16
CA ARG A 93 -10.37 12.78 1.25
C ARG A 93 -9.92 14.06 0.54
N ALA A 94 -10.85 14.83 -0.03
CA ALA A 94 -10.55 16.07 -0.72
C ALA A 94 -9.77 17.04 0.19
N ILE A 95 -10.26 17.26 1.42
CA ILE A 95 -9.57 18.10 2.41
C ILE A 95 -8.16 17.59 2.70
N ARG A 96 -8.00 16.29 2.96
CA ARG A 96 -6.69 15.71 3.30
C ARG A 96 -5.70 15.74 2.12
N VAL A 97 -6.19 15.62 0.89
CA VAL A 97 -5.36 15.76 -0.33
C VAL A 97 -4.85 17.20 -0.44
N GLU A 98 -5.74 18.18 -0.31
CA GLU A 98 -5.39 19.60 -0.40
C GLU A 98 -4.43 20.03 0.72
N MET A 99 -4.67 19.55 1.95
CA MET A 99 -3.74 19.77 3.06
C MET A 99 -2.41 19.04 2.85
N GLY A 100 -2.37 17.91 2.16
CA GLY A 100 -1.17 17.10 2.00
C GLY A 100 -0.80 16.34 3.29
N ARG A 101 -0.19 15.15 3.10
CA ARG A 101 0.10 14.21 4.20
C ARG A 101 0.96 14.81 5.31
N HIS A 102 1.96 15.61 4.94
CA HIS A 102 2.89 16.21 5.91
C HIS A 102 2.24 17.24 6.83
N ARG A 103 1.12 17.87 6.44
CA ARG A 103 0.48 18.91 7.28
C ARG A 103 -0.67 18.37 8.14
N LEU A 104 -0.97 17.06 8.07
CA LEU A 104 -2.05 16.46 8.87
C LEU A 104 -1.82 16.59 10.39
N HIS A 105 -0.58 16.59 10.84
CA HIS A 105 -0.26 16.78 12.27
C HIS A 105 -0.62 18.20 12.77
N ARG A 106 -0.78 19.17 11.85
CA ARG A 106 -1.10 20.57 12.17
C ARG A 106 -2.60 20.86 12.20
N VAL A 107 -3.46 19.85 12.03
CA VAL A 107 -4.93 20.03 12.07
C VAL A 107 -5.38 20.66 13.39
N ASP A 108 -4.66 20.38 14.48
CA ASP A 108 -4.94 20.94 15.80
C ASP A 108 -4.67 22.45 15.88
N GLU A 109 -3.82 23.00 15.01
CA GLU A 109 -3.57 24.46 14.89
C GLU A 109 -4.70 25.20 14.17
N LEU A 110 -5.54 24.49 13.41
CA LEU A 110 -6.64 25.12 12.68
C LEU A 110 -7.70 25.65 13.65
N ARG A 111 -8.26 26.82 13.34
CA ARG A 111 -9.40 27.42 14.06
C ARG A 111 -10.72 26.72 13.68
N LEU A 112 -10.76 25.41 13.85
CA LEU A 112 -11.91 24.55 13.56
C LEU A 112 -12.51 23.98 14.85
N PRO A 113 -13.84 23.82 14.92
CA PRO A 113 -14.49 23.08 16.00
C PRO A 113 -13.92 21.65 16.16
N PRO A 114 -13.85 21.11 17.40
CA PRO A 114 -13.31 19.76 17.66
C PRO A 114 -13.93 18.63 16.81
N PRO A 115 -15.24 18.62 16.49
CA PRO A 115 -15.82 17.61 15.61
C PRO A 115 -15.21 17.62 14.20
N LEU A 116 -14.90 18.80 13.65
CA LEU A 116 -14.28 18.92 12.32
C LEU A 116 -12.81 18.46 12.34
N LYS A 117 -12.09 18.74 13.44
CA LYS A 117 -10.72 18.22 13.62
C LYS A 117 -10.71 16.69 13.66
N ARG A 118 -11.61 16.07 14.44
CA ARG A 118 -11.78 14.60 14.49
C ARG A 118 -12.17 14.03 13.13
N PHE A 119 -13.09 14.69 12.44
CA PHE A 119 -13.50 14.31 11.09
C PHE A 119 -12.33 14.27 10.11
N ILE A 120 -11.49 15.33 10.08
CA ILE A 120 -10.31 15.39 9.19
C ILE A 120 -9.28 14.33 9.56
N LEU A 121 -9.01 14.15 10.87
CA LEU A 121 -8.02 13.19 11.38
C LEU A 121 -8.48 11.73 11.32
N TYR A 122 -9.74 11.48 10.94
CA TYR A 122 -10.35 10.15 10.97
C TYR A 122 -10.26 9.49 12.36
N ARG A 123 -10.53 10.29 13.40
CA ARG A 123 -10.61 9.85 14.79
C ARG A 123 -12.09 9.74 15.19
N LYS A 124 -12.43 8.73 15.98
CA LYS A 124 -13.75 8.61 16.60
C LYS A 124 -13.95 9.71 17.65
#